data_AF-A0A9E1EJQ1-F1
#
_entry.id   AF-A0A9E1EJQ1-F1
#
_cell.length_a   1.000
_cell.length_b   1.000
_cell.length_c   1.000
_cell.angle_alpha   90.00
_cell.angle_beta   90.00
_cell.angle_gamma   90.00
#
_symmetry.space_group_name_H-M   'P 1'
#
loop_
_entity.id
_entity.type
_entity.pdbx_description
1 polymer ?
#
loop_
_entity_poly.entity_id
_entity_poly.type
_entity_poly.pdbx_seq_one_letter_code
_entity_poly.pdbx_strand_id
1 'polypeptide(L)'
;MSGVELMQELSAKVSLLDSALQQLGNRGRAYAKAEQDYRVSLAKKILEERDKGTPVTIISDICRGNAEIAGLKFNRDVAETSYKAALEACNVYKLQIKVLENQIDREYRG
;
A
#
# COMPACT_ATOMS: atom_id res chain seq x y z
N MET A 1 8.94 -18.25 29.68
CA MET A 1 8.73 -16.80 29.61
C MET A 1 7.84 -16.47 30.80
N SER A 2 8.15 -15.47 31.61
CA SER A 2 7.24 -15.11 32.72
C SER A 2 6.00 -14.39 32.18
N GLY A 3 4.85 -14.45 32.87
CA GLY A 3 3.65 -13.73 32.45
C GLY A 3 3.88 -12.21 32.26
N VAL A 4 4.87 -11.64 32.96
CA VAL A 4 5.31 -10.25 32.80
C VAL A 4 6.01 -10.02 31.46
N GLU A 5 6.86 -10.96 31.03
CA GLU A 5 7.54 -10.89 29.72
C GLU A 5 6.54 -11.00 28.56
N LEU A 6 5.53 -11.86 28.67
CA LEU A 6 4.47 -11.97 27.65
C LEU A 6 3.64 -10.69 27.53
N MET A 7 3.30 -10.05 28.66
CA MET A 7 2.57 -8.77 28.66
C MET A 7 3.42 -7.64 28.04
N GLN A 8 4.73 -7.62 28.30
CA GLN A 8 5.65 -6.68 27.66
C GLN A 8 5.73 -6.90 26.15
N GLU A 9 5.82 -8.16 25.71
CA GLU A 9 5.83 -8.49 24.28
C GLU A 9 4.52 -8.08 23.60
N LEU A 10 3.37 -8.35 24.23
CA LEU A 10 2.06 -7.93 23.74
C LEU A 10 1.99 -6.40 23.54
N SER A 11 2.41 -5.63 24.54
CA SER A 11 2.46 -4.17 24.46
C SER A 11 3.37 -3.68 23.32
N ALA A 12 4.53 -4.31 23.14
CA ALA A 12 5.44 -4.00 22.05
C ALA A 12 4.81 -4.28 20.67
N LYS A 13 4.10 -5.41 20.51
CA LYS A 13 3.40 -5.74 19.26
C LYS A 13 2.26 -4.78 18.94
N VAL A 14 1.52 -4.32 19.95
CA VAL A 14 0.48 -3.28 19.79
C VAL A 14 1.11 -1.97 19.31
N SER A 15 2.21 -1.53 19.91
CA SER A 15 2.93 -0.32 19.47
C SER A 15 3.45 -0.42 18.02
N LEU A 16 3.94 -1.60 17.61
CA LEU A 16 4.33 -1.86 16.23
C LEU A 16 3.13 -1.82 15.27
N LEU A 17 1.97 -2.34 15.68
CA LEU A 17 0.74 -2.26 14.89
C LEU A 17 0.30 -0.80 14.69
N ASP A 18 0.33 0.02 15.74
CA ASP A 18 -0.03 1.45 15.64
C ASP A 18 0.91 2.19 14.68
N SER A 19 2.21 1.91 14.79
CA SER A 19 3.22 2.46 13.88
C SER A 19 2.98 2.02 12.43
N ALA A 20 2.65 0.73 12.23
CA ALA A 20 2.34 0.19 10.91
C ALA A 20 1.07 0.82 10.30
N LEU A 21 0.05 1.09 11.11
CA LEU A 21 -1.18 1.78 10.68
C LEU A 21 -0.91 3.22 10.26
N GLN A 22 -0.07 3.95 10.98
CA GLN A 22 0.35 5.30 10.56
C GLN A 22 1.06 5.27 9.20
N GLN A 23 1.98 4.32 9.01
CA GLN A 23 2.68 4.16 7.73
C GLN A 23 1.77 3.69 6.60
N LEU A 24 0.75 2.88 6.91
CA LEU A 24 -0.28 2.48 5.95
C LEU A 24 -1.01 3.71 5.40
N GLY A 25 -1.38 4.66 6.26
CA GLY A 25 -2.01 5.91 5.84
C GLY A 25 -1.11 6.77 4.93
N ASN A 26 0.19 6.86 5.25
CA ASN A 26 1.17 7.55 4.41
C ASN A 26 1.29 6.89 3.02
N ARG A 27 1.42 5.57 2.98
CA ARG A 27 1.52 4.79 1.73
C ARG A 27 0.25 4.89 0.90
N GLY A 28 -0.93 4.88 1.54
CA GLY A 28 -2.22 5.07 0.88
C GLY A 28 -2.32 6.44 0.20
N ARG A 29 -1.89 7.52 0.86
CA ARG A 29 -1.81 8.86 0.25
C ARG A 29 -0.85 8.90 -0.93
N ALA A 30 0.33 8.27 -0.80
CA ALA A 30 1.30 8.21 -1.88
C ALA A 30 0.75 7.47 -3.11
N TYR A 31 0.07 6.33 -2.89
CA TYR A 31 -0.58 5.57 -3.96
C TYR A 31 -1.69 6.39 -4.64
N ALA A 32 -2.57 7.02 -3.86
CA ALA A 32 -3.64 7.85 -4.39
C ALA A 32 -3.11 9.03 -5.24
N LYS A 33 -2.03 9.67 -4.77
CA LYS A 33 -1.35 10.73 -5.52
C LYS A 33 -0.75 10.21 -6.83
N ALA A 34 -0.06 9.06 -6.80
CA ALA A 34 0.53 8.46 -7.99
C ALA A 34 -0.53 8.08 -9.04
N GLU A 35 -1.69 7.54 -8.64
CA GLU A 35 -2.82 7.28 -9.55
C GLU A 35 -3.37 8.60 -10.12
N GLN A 36 -3.54 9.64 -9.30
CA GLN A 36 -3.96 10.96 -9.78
C GLN A 36 -3.00 11.52 -10.84
N ASP A 37 -1.70 11.54 -10.55
CA ASP A 37 -0.67 12.08 -11.43
C ASP A 37 -0.60 11.31 -12.76
N TYR A 38 -0.68 9.97 -12.70
CA TYR A 38 -0.76 9.11 -13.89
C TYR A 38 -2.01 9.42 -14.73
N ARG A 39 -3.19 9.51 -14.11
CA ARG A 39 -4.46 9.76 -14.80
C ARG A 39 -4.50 11.12 -15.48
N VAL A 40 -4.05 12.17 -14.78
CA VAL A 40 -3.99 13.54 -15.33
C VAL A 40 -3.04 13.58 -16.53
N SER A 41 -1.85 12.99 -16.40
CA SER A 41 -0.85 13.02 -17.47
C SER A 41 -1.29 12.19 -18.68
N LEU A 42 -1.88 11.01 -18.46
CA LEU A 42 -2.43 10.18 -19.52
C LEU A 42 -3.54 10.92 -20.27
N ALA A 43 -4.45 11.60 -19.56
CA ALA A 43 -5.52 12.36 -20.18
C ALA A 43 -4.98 13.51 -21.05
N LYS A 44 -4.00 14.27 -20.55
CA LYS A 44 -3.31 15.32 -21.33
C LYS A 44 -2.69 14.76 -22.60
N LYS A 45 -1.96 13.63 -22.48
CA LYS A 45 -1.31 12.98 -23.63
C LYS A 45 -2.33 12.52 -24.68
N ILE A 46 -3.45 11.95 -24.24
CA ILE A 46 -4.54 11.53 -25.14
C ILE A 46 -5.10 12.72 -25.92
N LEU A 47 -5.31 13.86 -25.27
CA LEU A 47 -5.78 15.08 -25.94
C LEU A 47 -4.75 15.60 -26.94
N GLU A 48 -3.47 15.67 -26.57
CA GLU A 48 -2.39 16.05 -27.48
C GLU A 48 -2.30 15.15 -28.72
N GLU A 49 -2.38 13.83 -28.54
CA GLU A 49 -2.36 12.89 -29.66
C GLU A 49 -3.64 12.98 -30.50
N ARG A 50 -4.77 13.33 -29.89
CA ARG A 50 -6.02 13.56 -30.63
C ARG A 50 -5.92 14.80 -31.52
N ASP A 51 -5.36 15.88 -31.01
CA ASP A 51 -5.16 17.12 -31.75
C ASP A 51 -4.18 16.96 -32.91
N LYS A 52 -3.22 16.04 -32.80
CA LYS A 52 -2.29 15.65 -33.89
C LYS A 52 -2.96 14.84 -35.01
N GLY A 53 -4.23 14.45 -34.85
CA GLY A 53 -4.96 13.64 -35.81
C GLY A 53 -4.72 12.13 -35.69
N THR A 54 -4.11 11.66 -34.60
CA THR A 54 -3.89 10.22 -34.38
C THR A 54 -5.25 9.48 -34.35
N PRO A 55 -5.39 8.31 -35.00
CA PRO A 55 -6.63 7.54 -34.97
C PRO A 55 -7.00 7.08 -33.56
N VAL A 56 -8.27 7.22 -33.18
CA VAL A 56 -8.79 6.87 -31.83
C VAL A 56 -8.49 5.41 -31.46
N THR A 57 -8.44 4.52 -32.46
CA THR A 57 -8.18 3.09 -32.28
C THR A 57 -6.79 2.80 -31.71
N ILE A 58 -5.79 3.67 -31.93
CA ILE A 58 -4.40 3.43 -31.50
C ILE A 58 -3.88 4.46 -30.49
N ILE A 59 -4.56 5.59 -30.29
CA ILE A 59 -4.13 6.65 -29.34
C ILE A 59 -3.85 6.07 -27.96
N SER A 60 -4.71 5.17 -27.48
CA SER A 60 -4.58 4.58 -26.14
C SER A 60 -3.26 3.82 -25.97
N ASP A 61 -2.87 3.04 -26.98
CA ASP A 61 -1.67 2.21 -26.93
C ASP A 61 -0.41 3.07 -27.09
N ILE A 62 -0.46 4.08 -27.97
CA ILE A 62 0.64 5.06 -28.12
C ILE A 62 0.86 5.83 -26.82
N CYS A 63 -0.21 6.33 -26.20
CA CYS A 63 -0.10 7.11 -24.97
C CYS A 63 0.40 6.26 -23.80
N ARG A 64 0.00 4.99 -23.70
CA ARG A 64 0.50 4.08 -22.66
C ARG A 64 1.92 3.58 -22.93
N GLY A 65 2.33 3.50 -24.19
CA GLY A 65 3.69 3.17 -24.61
C GLY A 65 4.67 4.34 -24.47
N ASN A 66 4.16 5.57 -24.27
CA ASN A 66 5.01 6.73 -24.03
C ASN A 66 5.81 6.55 -22.72
N ALA A 67 7.12 6.80 -22.80
CA ALA A 67 8.05 6.56 -21.69
C ALA A 67 7.68 7.31 -20.40
N GLU A 68 7.18 8.53 -20.50
CA GLU A 68 6.78 9.35 -19.35
C GLU A 68 5.55 8.75 -18.66
N ILE A 69 4.52 8.43 -19.44
CA ILE A 69 3.28 7.83 -18.94
C ILE A 69 3.52 6.42 -18.38
N ALA A 70 4.35 5.63 -19.05
CA ALA A 70 4.77 4.32 -18.57
C ALA A 70 5.54 4.42 -17.25
N GLY A 71 6.42 5.42 -17.10
CA GLY A 71 7.12 5.71 -15.85
C GLY A 71 6.18 6.09 -14.71
N LEU A 72 5.18 6.95 -14.97
CA LEU A 72 4.15 7.30 -13.98
C LEU A 72 3.32 6.08 -13.57
N LYS A 73 2.96 5.23 -14.53
CA LYS A 73 2.26 3.97 -14.25
C LYS A 73 3.11 3.03 -13.40
N PHE A 74 4.39 2.88 -13.70
CA PHE A 74 5.31 2.09 -12.89
C PHE A 74 5.37 2.59 -11.44
N ASN A 75 5.53 3.90 -11.24
CA ASN A 75 5.57 4.50 -9.91
C ASN A 75 4.28 4.26 -9.13
N ARG A 76 3.14 4.37 -9.82
CA ARG A 76 1.83 4.04 -9.25
C ARG A 76 1.77 2.56 -8.83
N ASP A 77 2.14 1.65 -9.70
CA ASP A 77 2.06 0.21 -9.44
C ASP A 77 2.97 -0.18 -8.27
N VAL A 78 4.16 0.41 -8.18
CA VAL A 78 5.06 0.27 -7.02
C VAL A 78 4.41 0.80 -5.73
N ALA A 79 3.77 1.96 -5.79
CA ALA A 79 3.08 2.52 -4.63
C ALA A 79 1.89 1.65 -4.19
N GLU A 80 1.16 1.06 -5.13
CA GLU A 80 0.08 0.11 -4.86
C GLU A 80 0.61 -1.14 -4.14
N THR A 81 1.68 -1.75 -4.67
CA THR A 81 2.31 -2.91 -4.05
C THR A 81 2.82 -2.59 -2.65
N SER A 82 3.42 -1.41 -2.46
CA SER A 82 3.89 -0.95 -1.15
C SER A 82 2.73 -0.78 -0.15
N TYR A 83 1.60 -0.21 -0.59
CA TYR A 83 0.40 -0.08 0.23
C TYR A 83 -0.20 -1.46 0.59
N LYS A 84 -0.30 -2.38 -0.37
CA LYS A 84 -0.78 -3.75 -0.11
C LYS A 84 0.11 -4.52 0.86
N ALA A 85 1.44 -4.40 0.71
CA ALA A 85 2.38 -5.00 1.64
C ALA A 85 2.24 -4.45 3.06
N ALA A 86 2.01 -3.14 3.20
CA ALA A 86 1.74 -2.50 4.48
C ALA A 86 0.44 -3.00 5.13
N LEU A 87 -0.61 -3.18 4.32
CA LEU A 87 -1.89 -3.71 4.78
C LEU A 87 -1.72 -5.13 5.32
N GLU A 88 -0.95 -5.96 4.61
CA GLU A 88 -0.68 -7.33 5.03
C GLU A 88 0.17 -7.39 6.30
N ALA A 89 1.18 -6.51 6.43
CA ALA A 89 1.94 -6.39 7.68
C ALA A 89 1.04 -6.09 8.89
N CYS A 90 0.04 -5.22 8.74
CA CYS A 90 -0.93 -4.94 9.79
C CYS A 90 -1.75 -6.19 10.17
N ASN A 91 -2.12 -7.03 9.19
CA ASN A 91 -2.83 -8.29 9.45
C ASN A 91 -1.95 -9.30 10.18
N VAL A 92 -0.67 -9.40 9.81
CA VAL A 92 0.31 -10.24 10.50
C VAL A 92 0.45 -9.82 11.97
N TYR A 93 0.57 -8.52 12.26
CA TYR A 93 0.65 -8.04 13.65
C TYR A 93 -0.62 -8.35 14.45
N LYS A 94 -1.82 -8.15 13.87
CA LYS A 94 -3.08 -8.55 14.51
C LYS A 94 -3.11 -10.04 14.85
N LEU A 95 -2.60 -10.90 13.95
CA LEU A 95 -2.53 -12.34 14.20
C LEU A 95 -1.54 -12.67 15.34
N GLN A 96 -0.36 -12.03 15.35
CA GLN A 96 0.63 -12.21 16.41
C GLN A 96 0.08 -11.80 17.78
N ILE A 97 -0.60 -10.65 17.86
CA ILE A 97 -1.27 -10.18 19.08
C ILE A 97 -2.27 -11.23 19.57
N LYS A 98 -3.13 -11.74 18.69
CA LYS A 98 -4.11 -12.77 19.04
C LYS A 98 -3.45 -14.06 19.53
N VAL A 99 -2.34 -14.48 18.95
CA VAL A 99 -1.60 -15.67 19.42
C VAL A 99 -1.02 -15.44 20.82
N LEU A 100 -0.44 -14.27 21.07
CA LEU A 100 0.10 -13.89 22.39
C LEU A 100 -0.99 -13.81 23.45
N GLU A 101 -2.14 -13.20 23.15
CA GLU A 101 -3.30 -13.16 24.05
C GLU A 101 -3.74 -14.57 24.46
N ASN A 102 -3.83 -15.50 23.50
CA ASN A 102 -4.17 -16.89 23.79
C ASN A 102 -3.11 -17.62 24.64
N GLN A 103 -1.83 -17.26 24.51
CA GLN A 103 -0.76 -17.82 25.34
C GLN A 103 -0.85 -17.30 26.78
N ILE A 104 -1.06 -15.99 26.95
CA ILE A 104 -1.26 -15.36 28.25
C ILE A 104 -2.47 -15.99 28.95
N ASP A 105 -3.60 -16.12 28.27
CA ASP A 105 -4.81 -16.73 28.84
C ASP A 105 -4.58 -18.16 29.35
N ARG A 106 -3.72 -18.93 28.67
CA ARG A 106 -3.37 -20.30 29.10
C ARG A 106 -2.46 -20.32 30.31
N GLU A 107 -1.50 -19.40 30.41
CA GLU A 107 -0.61 -19.30 31.58
C GLU A 107 -1.35 -18.85 32.85
N TYR A 108 -2.37 -18.00 32.72
CA TYR A 108 -3.14 -17.49 33.86
C TYR A 108 -4.34 -18.36 34.27
N ARG A 109 -4.82 -19.25 33.39
CA ARG A 109 -5.90 -20.22 33.69
C ARG A 109 -5.40 -21.64 33.98
N GLY A 110 -4.11 -21.90 33.75
CA GLY A 110 -3.45 -23.17 33.99
C GLY A 110 -3.03 -23.38 35.45
#